data_AF-A0A1X6YKX4-F1
#
_entry.id   AF-A0A1X6YKX4-F1
#
_cell.length_a   1.000
_cell.length_b   1.000
_cell.length_c   1.000
_cell.angle_alpha   90.00
_cell.angle_beta   90.00
_cell.angle_gamma   90.00
#
_symmetry.space_group_name_H-M   'P 1'
#
loop_
_entity.id
_entity.type
_entity.pdbx_description
1 polymer ?
#
loop_
_entity_poly.entity_id
_entity_poly.type
_entity_poly.pdbx_seq_one_letter_code
_entity_poly.pdbx_strand_id
1 'polypeptide(L)'
;MRKGFRTAAMALVLAGGILPGVGALAQGAAVQPPAPTPLARLTDLLPAPALPAACCKVCRKGKACGDSCISRSYSCHKGPGCACDG
;
A
#
# COMPACT_ATOMS: atom_id res chain seq x y z
N MET A 1 -47.74 -2.29 45.88
CA MET A 1 -47.95 -3.67 46.37
C MET A 1 -46.61 -4.25 46.83
N ARG A 2 -46.59 -4.83 48.03
CA ARG A 2 -45.41 -5.41 48.70
C ARG A 2 -45.21 -6.87 48.26
N LYS A 3 -43.98 -7.37 48.49
CA LYS A 3 -43.46 -8.76 48.48
C LYS A 3 -42.54 -8.99 47.27
N GLY A 4 -41.23 -9.16 47.39
CA GLY A 4 -40.42 -9.63 48.52
C GLY A 4 -40.00 -11.07 48.23
N PHE A 5 -38.78 -11.25 47.69
CA PHE A 5 -38.07 -12.52 47.78
C PHE A 5 -36.57 -12.24 47.85
N ARG A 6 -36.11 -12.04 49.09
CA ARG A 6 -34.72 -12.17 49.48
C ARG A 6 -34.51 -13.64 49.83
N THR A 7 -33.76 -14.40 49.04
CA THR A 7 -33.07 -15.59 49.52
C THR A 7 -31.69 -15.65 48.86
N ALA A 8 -30.69 -15.65 49.72
CA ALA A 8 -29.30 -15.90 49.41
C ALA A 8 -29.04 -17.42 49.40
N ALA A 9 -28.23 -17.89 48.45
CA ALA A 9 -27.40 -19.10 48.54
C ALA A 9 -26.49 -19.08 47.30
N MET A 10 -25.24 -18.61 47.37
CA MET A 10 -24.07 -19.43 47.73
C MET A 10 -24.06 -20.77 46.97
N ALA A 11 -23.45 -20.76 45.79
CA ALA A 11 -22.89 -21.95 45.15
C ALA A 11 -21.63 -21.52 44.37
N LEU A 12 -20.51 -21.49 45.07
CA LEU A 12 -19.17 -21.60 44.49
C LEU A 12 -19.10 -22.96 43.77
N VAL A 13 -19.12 -22.96 42.43
CA VAL A 13 -18.76 -24.13 41.64
C VAL A 13 -17.43 -23.86 40.97
N LEU A 14 -16.37 -24.29 41.66
CA LEU A 14 -15.04 -24.53 41.11
C LEU A 14 -15.15 -25.71 40.13
N ALA A 15 -15.12 -25.44 38.83
CA ALA A 15 -14.84 -26.47 37.83
C ALA A 15 -14.03 -25.84 36.70
N GLY A 16 -12.71 -25.91 36.83
CA GLY A 16 -11.78 -25.65 35.75
C GLY A 16 -12.05 -26.60 34.59
N GLY A 17 -12.53 -26.04 33.48
CA GLY A 17 -12.59 -26.71 32.19
C GLY A 17 -11.36 -26.33 31.38
N ILE A 18 -10.45 -27.29 31.23
CA ILE A 18 -9.24 -27.21 30.43
C ILE A 18 -9.65 -27.01 28.96
N LEU A 19 -9.33 -25.87 28.36
CA LEU A 19 -9.45 -25.65 26.92
C LEU A 19 -8.40 -26.51 26.21
N PRO A 20 -8.76 -27.52 25.38
CA PRO A 20 -7.79 -28.08 24.46
C PRO A 20 -7.41 -27.01 23.44
N GLY A 21 -6.11 -26.73 23.41
CA GLY A 21 -5.47 -25.64 22.70
C GLY A 21 -5.86 -25.55 21.22
N VAL A 22 -6.07 -24.30 20.85
CA VAL A 22 -5.94 -23.72 19.53
C VAL A 22 -4.68 -24.21 18.78
N GLY A 23 -4.88 -24.68 17.55
CA GLY A 23 -4.25 -24.12 16.35
C GLY A 23 -2.75 -24.37 16.06
N ALA A 24 -2.53 -24.63 14.76
CA ALA A 24 -1.32 -24.37 13.97
C ALA A 24 -0.27 -25.51 13.93
N LEU A 25 0.40 -25.82 12.80
CA LEU A 25 0.89 -24.95 11.74
C LEU A 25 0.96 -25.71 10.40
N ALA A 26 0.24 -25.24 9.39
CA ALA A 26 0.60 -25.49 8.00
C ALA A 26 1.90 -24.72 7.73
N GLN A 27 3.02 -25.44 7.63
CA GLN A 27 4.29 -24.85 7.22
C GLN A 27 4.23 -24.59 5.72
N GLY A 28 3.76 -23.40 5.35
CA GLY A 28 4.02 -22.87 4.02
C GLY A 28 5.52 -22.74 3.86
N ALA A 29 6.11 -23.55 2.99
CA ALA A 29 7.48 -23.32 2.52
C ALA A 29 7.51 -21.92 1.90
N ALA A 30 8.08 -20.97 2.63
CA ALA A 30 8.39 -19.67 2.08
C ALA A 30 9.42 -19.90 0.98
N VAL A 31 8.96 -19.94 -0.26
CA VAL A 31 9.82 -19.81 -1.43
C VAL A 31 10.49 -18.44 -1.29
N GLN A 32 11.73 -18.44 -0.81
CA GLN A 32 12.54 -17.23 -0.79
C GLN A 32 12.81 -16.87 -2.26
N PRO A 33 12.34 -15.70 -2.74
CA PRO A 33 12.67 -15.25 -4.08
C PRO A 33 14.19 -15.12 -4.20
N PRO A 34 14.76 -15.39 -5.38
CA PRO A 34 16.20 -15.29 -5.61
C PRO A 34 16.68 -13.89 -5.20
N ALA A 35 17.86 -13.84 -4.58
CA ALA A 35 18.46 -12.58 -4.17
C ALA A 35 18.56 -11.62 -5.37
N PRO A 36 18.06 -10.38 -5.26
CA PRO A 36 18.08 -9.43 -6.36
C PRO A 36 19.52 -9.08 -6.71
N THR A 37 19.82 -9.01 -8.01
CA THR A 37 21.14 -8.64 -8.50
C THR A 37 21.49 -7.20 -8.09
N PRO A 38 22.79 -6.86 -7.99
CA PRO A 38 23.21 -5.49 -7.68
C PRO A 38 22.58 -4.43 -8.60
N LEU A 39 22.36 -4.77 -9.87
CA LEU A 39 21.65 -3.94 -10.84
C LEU A 39 20.18 -3.69 -10.47
N ALA A 40 19.45 -4.72 -10.03
CA ALA A 40 18.06 -4.57 -9.60
C ALA A 40 17.94 -3.66 -8.36
N ARG A 41 18.89 -3.79 -7.41
CA ARG A 41 18.96 -2.92 -6.23
C ARG A 41 19.24 -1.46 -6.58
N LEU A 42 20.05 -1.21 -7.60
CA LEU A 42 20.30 0.16 -8.09
C LEU A 42 19.03 0.77 -8.68
N THR A 43 18.28 0.01 -9.48
CA THR A 43 17.01 0.50 -10.08
C THR A 43 15.98 0.92 -9.03
N ASP A 44 15.90 0.21 -7.90
CA ASP A 44 14.99 0.55 -6.78
C ASP A 44 15.36 1.91 -6.11
N LEU A 45 16.64 2.30 -6.18
CA LEU A 45 17.16 3.55 -5.60
C LEU A 45 17.18 4.71 -6.60
N LEU A 46 17.08 4.42 -7.90
CA LEU A 46 17.01 5.44 -8.94
C LEU A 46 15.57 5.98 -9.01
N PRO A 47 15.34 7.27 -8.76
CA PRO A 47 14.04 7.86 -9.08
C PRO A 47 13.81 7.74 -10.59
N ALA A 48 12.75 7.07 -11.00
CA ALA A 48 12.39 6.96 -12.40
C ALA A 48 12.07 8.36 -12.99
N PRO A 49 12.50 8.71 -14.23
CA PRO A 49 13.63 8.18 -15.00
C PRO A 49 14.89 9.04 -14.78
N ALA A 50 15.96 8.44 -14.25
CA ALA A 50 17.28 9.07 -14.04
C ALA A 50 18.21 9.00 -15.28
N LEU A 51 17.72 8.50 -16.40
CA LEU A 51 18.30 8.81 -17.71
C LEU A 51 17.69 10.14 -18.15
N PRO A 52 18.41 11.07 -18.81
CA PRO A 52 17.76 12.17 -19.50
C PRO A 52 16.86 11.54 -20.56
N ALA A 53 15.61 11.26 -20.19
CA ALA A 53 14.60 10.74 -21.07
C ALA A 53 14.43 11.85 -22.09
N ALA A 54 14.98 11.63 -23.29
CA ALA A 54 14.74 12.52 -24.40
C ALA A 54 13.23 12.74 -24.43
N CYS A 55 12.81 14.01 -24.34
CA CYS A 55 11.42 14.36 -24.31
C CYS A 55 10.75 13.69 -25.50
N CYS A 56 9.72 12.89 -25.27
CA CYS A 56 9.00 12.23 -26.36
C CYS A 56 8.40 13.28 -27.32
N LYS A 57 8.19 14.50 -26.81
CA LYS A 57 7.65 15.64 -27.53
C LYS A 57 8.13 16.96 -26.91
N VAL A 58 8.49 17.93 -27.75
CA VAL A 58 8.86 19.29 -27.30
C VAL A 58 7.82 20.30 -27.78
N CYS A 59 7.27 21.06 -26.84
CA CYS A 59 6.14 21.97 -27.04
C CYS A 59 6.59 23.41 -27.30
N ARG A 60 6.96 23.74 -28.55
CA ARG A 60 7.43 25.10 -28.91
C ARG A 60 6.33 26.17 -28.96
N LYS A 61 5.14 25.81 -29.46
CA LYS A 61 3.99 26.73 -29.60
C LYS A 61 3.19 26.88 -28.30
N GLY A 62 3.16 25.82 -27.50
CA GLY A 62 2.34 25.68 -26.30
C GLY A 62 3.16 25.46 -25.05
N LYS A 63 2.61 24.71 -24.10
CA LYS A 63 3.32 24.16 -22.94
C LYS A 63 3.04 22.68 -22.75
N ALA A 64 3.94 21.97 -22.07
CA ALA A 64 3.80 20.56 -21.75
C ALA A 64 2.70 20.31 -20.70
N CYS A 65 1.97 19.21 -20.87
CA CYS A 65 0.99 18.70 -19.91
C CYS A 65 0.83 17.18 -20.07
N GLY A 66 1.47 16.40 -19.19
CA GLY A 66 1.62 14.95 -19.38
C GLY A 66 2.43 14.63 -20.64
N ASP A 67 1.82 13.90 -21.58
CA ASP A 67 2.46 13.49 -22.84
C ASP A 67 2.03 14.35 -24.04
N SER A 68 1.37 15.50 -23.78
CA SER A 68 0.79 16.37 -24.81
C SER A 68 1.17 17.83 -24.65
N CYS A 69 1.03 18.59 -25.75
CA CYS A 69 1.20 20.04 -25.75
C CYS A 69 -0.17 20.73 -25.73
N ILE A 70 -0.36 21.65 -24.79
CA ILE A 70 -1.58 22.46 -24.67
C ILE A 70 -1.27 23.94 -24.89
N SER A 71 -2.29 24.77 -25.06
CA SER A 71 -2.11 26.23 -25.10
C SER A 71 -1.47 26.76 -23.81
N ARG A 72 -0.66 27.82 -23.91
CA ARG A 72 -0.08 28.50 -22.73
C ARG A 72 -1.15 29.08 -21.79
N SER A 73 -2.35 29.37 -22.29
CA SER A 73 -3.47 29.87 -21.48
C SER A 73 -4.23 28.80 -20.67
N TYR A 74 -4.08 27.50 -20.97
CA TYR A 74 -4.88 26.45 -20.31
C TYR A 74 -4.22 25.85 -19.06
N SER A 75 -4.96 25.60 -17.99
CA SER A 75 -4.41 24.93 -16.80
C SER A 75 -4.19 23.44 -17.04
N CYS A 76 -3.04 22.91 -16.63
CA CYS A 76 -2.77 21.48 -16.68
C CYS A 76 -3.23 20.80 -15.39
N HIS A 77 -3.99 19.71 -15.52
CA HIS A 77 -4.43 18.87 -14.41
C HIS A 77 -3.86 17.45 -14.47
N LYS A 78 -2.94 17.18 -15.42
CA LYS A 78 -2.22 15.92 -15.52
C LYS A 78 -0.95 16.00 -14.69
N GLY A 79 -0.49 14.85 -14.20
CA GLY A 79 0.84 14.73 -13.62
C GLY A 79 1.96 14.90 -14.67
N PRO A 80 3.22 14.87 -14.24
CA PRO A 80 4.37 14.85 -15.14
C PRO A 80 4.24 13.72 -16.17
N GLY A 81 4.64 14.00 -17.40
CA GLY A 81 4.72 13.01 -18.48
C GLY A 81 5.94 13.28 -19.35
N CYS A 82 5.97 12.69 -20.53
CA CYS A 82 7.16 12.74 -21.38
C CYS A 82 7.28 13.99 -22.26
N ALA A 83 6.28 14.86 -22.28
CA ALA A 83 6.35 16.12 -23.02
C ALA A 83 7.13 17.19 -22.25
N CYS A 84 7.88 18.02 -22.96
CA CYS A 84 8.69 19.09 -22.38
C CYS A 84 8.41 20.45 -23.02
N ASP A 85 8.63 21.50 -22.26
CA ASP A 85 8.63 22.87 -22.78
C ASP A 85 9.90 23.13 -23.62
N GLY A 86 9.79 23.99 -24.63
CA GLY A 86 10.92 24.42 -25.45
C GLY A 86 10.66 25.74 -26.17
#